data_AF-A0A0M4GNB5-F1
#
_entry.id   AF-A0A0M4GNB5-F1
#
_cell.length_a   1.000
_cell.length_b   1.000
_cell.length_c   1.000
_cell.angle_alpha   90.00
_cell.angle_beta   90.00
_cell.angle_gamma   90.00
#
_symmetry.space_group_name_H-M   'P 1'
#
loop_
_entity.id
_entity.type
_entity.pdbx_description
1 polymer ?
#
loop_
_entity_poly.entity_id
_entity_poly.type
_entity_poly.pdbx_seq_one_letter_code
_entity_poly.pdbx_strand_id
1 'polypeptide(L)' 'MKFSIYKAKQKHAFSISKFGTIEASSIEVASDLLFKKLRSHSRPKDGDIFLIVQDTGKPLSENIVKDGTRFRLLHYREID' A
#
# COMPACT_ATOMS: atom_id res chain seq x y z
N MET A 1 6.11 14.40 2.18
CA MET A 1 6.79 13.30 1.44
C MET A 1 5.74 12.55 0.64
N LYS A 2 6.14 11.89 -0.45
CA LYS A 2 5.23 11.11 -1.30
C LYS A 2 5.47 9.63 -1.08
N PHE A 3 4.38 8.86 -0.98
CA PHE A 3 4.39 7.41 -0.80
C PHE A 3 3.63 6.76 -1.96
N SER A 4 4.20 5.71 -2.53
CA SER A 4 3.53 4.87 -3.52
C SER A 4 2.78 3.75 -2.79
N ILE A 5 1.52 3.56 -3.16
CA ILE A 5 0.64 2.53 -2.60
C ILE A 5 0.46 1.46 -3.68
N TYR A 6 0.67 0.22 -3.28
CA TYR A 6 0.50 -0.94 -4.13
C TYR A 6 -0.55 -1.87 -3.52
N LYS A 7 -1.33 -2.54 -4.38
CA LYS A 7 -2.32 -3.53 -3.99
C LYS A 7 -1.93 -4.90 -4.53
N ALA A 8 -1.95 -5.90 -3.65
CA ALA A 8 -1.77 -7.30 -4.04
C ALA A 8 -3.06 -7.83 -4.70
N LYS A 9 -2.94 -8.52 -5.83
CA LYS A 9 -4.06 -9.22 -6.47
C LYS A 9 -4.10 -10.68 -6.02
N GLN A 10 -5.26 -11.12 -5.55
CA GLN A 10 -5.45 -12.49 -5.03
C GLN A 10 -5.59 -13.57 -6.12
N LYS A 11 -5.81 -13.23 -7.40
CA LYS A 11 -6.28 -14.21 -8.41
C LYS A 11 -5.21 -14.95 -9.23
N HIS A 12 -3.97 -14.51 -9.31
CA HIS A 12 -2.90 -15.26 -9.99
C HIS A 12 -1.54 -14.65 -9.64
N ALA A 13 -0.60 -15.50 -9.20
CA ALA A 13 0.83 -15.24 -9.02
C ALA A 13 1.16 -13.85 -8.44
N PHE A 14 1.11 -13.69 -7.10
CA PHE A 14 1.57 -12.53 -6.30
C PHE A 14 1.77 -11.22 -7.09
N SER A 15 0.76 -10.80 -7.85
CA SER A 15 0.92 -9.68 -8.77
C SER A 15 0.56 -8.43 -8.01
N ILE A 16 1.56 -7.60 -7.79
CA ILE A 16 1.43 -6.34 -7.09
C ILE A 16 1.22 -5.26 -8.15
N SER A 17 0.17 -4.45 -8.01
CA SER A 17 -0.11 -3.35 -8.94
C SER A 17 -0.18 -2.03 -8.20
N LYS A 18 0.27 -0.94 -8.82
CA LYS A 18 0.22 0.39 -8.22
C LYS A 18 -1.25 0.80 -8.06
N PHE A 19 -1.66 0.99 -6.80
CA PHE A 19 -2.99 1.45 -6.43
C PHE A 19 -3.08 2.97 -6.52
N GLY A 20 -2.00 3.66 -6.18
CA GLY A 20 -1.92 5.11 -6.28
C GLY A 20 -0.73 5.68 -5.52
N THR A 21 -0.81 6.97 -5.19
CA THR A 21 0.17 7.65 -4.36
C THR A 21 -0.53 8.48 -3.29
N ILE A 22 0.13 8.72 -2.17
CA ILE A 22 -0.37 9.58 -1.09
C ILE A 22 0.74 10.48 -0.57
N GLU A 23 0.40 11.72 -0.24
CA GLU A 23 1.31 12.63 0.45
C GLU A 23 1.09 12.56 1.95
N ALA A 24 2.19 12.44 2.70
CA ALA A 24 2.18 12.40 4.15
C ALA A 24 3.52 12.89 4.73
N SER A 25 3.53 13.22 6.01
CA SER A 25 4.74 13.57 6.75
C SER A 25 5.61 12.34 7.07
N SER A 26 5.01 11.16 7.23
CA SER A 26 5.70 9.90 7.50
C SER A 26 4.95 8.69 6.94
N ILE A 27 5.59 7.51 6.95
CA ILE A 27 4.95 6.26 6.51
C ILE A 27 3.82 5.82 7.45
N GLU A 28 3.93 6.19 8.73
CA GLU A 28 2.90 5.94 9.74
C GLU A 28 1.63 6.72 9.41
N VAL A 29 1.79 8.01 9.11
CA VAL A 29 0.69 8.90 8.72
C VAL A 29 0.11 8.48 7.36
N ALA A 30 0.95 8.10 6.39
CA ALA A 30 0.48 7.58 5.10
C ALA A 30 -0.43 6.36 5.25
N SER A 31 -0.10 5.46 6.18
CA SER A 31 -0.90 4.26 6.47
C SER A 31 -2.25 4.59 7.10
N ASP A 32 -2.29 5.52 8.05
CA ASP A 32 -3.54 5.96 8.68
C ASP A 32 -4.46 6.66 7.67
N LEU A 33 -3.90 7.53 6.83
CA LEU A 33 -4.65 8.19 5.77
C LEU A 33 -5.17 7.20 4.74
N LEU A 34 -4.37 6.20 4.34
CA LEU A 34 -4.83 5.14 3.45
C LEU A 34 -6.00 4.38 4.06
N PHE A 35 -5.89 3.99 5.33
CA PHE A 35 -6.97 3.28 6.03
C PHE A 35 -8.27 4.07 6.05
N LYS A 36 -8.22 5.36 6.39
CA LYS A 36 -9.38 6.26 6.37
C LYS A 36 -9.98 6.41 4.97
N LYS A 37 -9.13 6.49 3.94
CA LYS A 37 -9.58 6.58 2.54
C LYS A 37 -10.25 5.28 2.07
N LEU A 38 -9.67 4.15 2.45
CA LEU A 38 -10.20 2.83 2.16
C LEU A 38 -11.58 2.62 2.77
N ARG A 39 -11.83 3.11 3.99
CA ARG A 39 -13.15 3.07 4.64
C ARG A 39 -14.19 4.02 4.04
N SER A 40 -13.77 5.16 3.48
CA SER A 40 -14.69 6.24 3.08
C SER A 40 -15.11 6.22 1.62
N HIS A 41 -14.26 5.74 0.70
CA HIS A 41 -14.47 5.97 -0.75
C HIS A 41 -14.42 4.72 -1.62
N SER A 42 -13.66 3.70 -1.22
CA SER A 42 -13.55 2.44 -1.95
C SER A 42 -14.27 1.35 -1.17
N ARG A 43 -14.76 0.31 -1.86
CA ARG A 43 -15.08 -0.97 -1.22
C ARG A 43 -13.86 -1.90 -1.36
N PRO A 44 -12.79 -1.73 -0.55
CA PRO A 44 -11.81 -2.80 -0.43
C PRO A 44 -12.55 -4.04 0.05
N LYS A 45 -12.15 -5.20 -0.46
CA LYS A 45 -12.68 -6.46 0.00
C LYS A 45 -11.95 -6.86 1.27
N ASP A 46 -12.65 -7.55 2.16
CA ASP A 46 -11.99 -8.26 3.25
C ASP A 46 -10.84 -9.12 2.69
N GLY A 47 -9.68 -9.03 3.34
CA GLY A 47 -8.47 -9.70 2.87
C GLY A 47 -7.63 -8.93 1.84
N ASP A 48 -8.01 -7.71 1.45
CA ASP A 48 -7.17 -6.87 0.58
C ASP A 48 -5.88 -6.47 1.31
N ILE A 49 -4.74 -6.68 0.64
CA ILE A 49 -3.42 -6.32 1.15
C ILE A 49 -2.86 -5.15 0.35
N PHE A 50 -2.44 -4.12 1.08
CA PHE A 50 -1.80 -2.93 0.55
C PHE A 50 -0.38 -2.82 1.06
N LEU A 51 0.52 -2.38 0.20
CA LEU A 51 1.92 -2.11 0.51
C LEU A 51 2.18 -0.63 0.29
N ILE A 52 2.77 0.01 1.30
CA ILE A 52 3.11 1.42 1.31
C ILE A 52 4.62 1.53 1.34
N VAL A 53 5.18 2.25 0.37
CA VAL A 53 6.62 2.52 0.28
C VAL A 53 6.84 3.99 -0.06
N GLN A 54 8.00 4.52 0.30
CA GLN A 54 8.37 5.87 -0.13
C GLN A 54 8.45 5.92 -1.67
N ASP A 55 7.84 6.95 -2.27
CA ASP A 55 7.87 7.12 -3.73
C ASP A 55 9.24 7.63 -4.16
N THR A 56 9.99 6.81 -4.88
CA THR A 56 11.32 7.15 -5.42
C THR A 56 11.27 7.54 -6.90
N GLY A 57 10.07 7.62 -7.49
CA GLY A 57 9.87 7.84 -8.93
C GLY A 57 10.21 6.65 -9.81
N LYS A 58 10.74 5.57 -9.24
CA LYS A 58 11.05 4.30 -9.93
C LYS A 58 9.94 3.27 -9.66
N PRO A 59 9.69 2.34 -10.58
CA PRO A 59 8.83 1.20 -10.31
C PRO A 59 9.38 0.38 -9.14
N LEU A 60 8.46 -0.26 -8.40
CA LEU A 60 8.79 -1.14 -7.30
C LEU A 60 9.72 -2.26 -7.79
N SER A 61 10.94 -2.37 -7.25
CA SER A 61 11.80 -3.51 -7.55
C SER A 61 11.17 -4.77 -6.95
N GLU A 62 11.31 -5.92 -7.60
CA GLU A 62 10.86 -7.21 -7.03
C GLU A 62 11.62 -7.57 -5.73
N ASN A 63 12.68 -6.83 -5.39
CA ASN A 63 13.59 -7.08 -4.27
C ASN A 63 13.56 -5.97 -3.19
N ILE A 64 12.42 -5.32 -2.94
CA ILE A 64 12.23 -4.25 -1.92
C ILE A 64 12.86 -4.59 -0.56
N VAL A 65 12.79 -5.87 -0.18
CA VAL A 65 13.31 -6.39 1.10
C VAL A 65 14.85 -6.38 1.13
N LYS A 66 15.53 -6.62 0.00
CA LYS A 66 17.00 -6.64 -0.08
C LYS A 66 17.60 -5.24 -0.10
N ASP A 67 16.86 -4.27 -0.63
CA ASP A 67 17.32 -2.88 -0.75
C ASP A 67 17.22 -2.08 0.56
N GLY A 68 16.82 -2.70 1.68
CA GLY A 68 16.64 -2.01 2.96
C GLY A 68 15.55 -0.93 2.94
N THR A 69 14.69 -0.95 1.91
CA THR A 69 13.66 0.07 1.73
C THR A 69 12.60 -0.10 2.81
N ARG A 70 12.36 0.96 3.60
CA ARG A 70 11.29 0.96 4.60
C ARG A 70 9.93 0.83 3.90
N PHE A 71 9.19 -0.19 4.27
CA PHE A 71 7.85 -0.44 3.78
C PHE A 71 6.88 -0.68 4.94
N ARG A 72 5.59 -0.51 4.66
CA ARG A 72 4.52 -0.85 5.60
C ARG A 72 3.44 -1.64 4.88
N LEU A 73 3.01 -2.72 5.51
CA LEU A 73 1.95 -3.59 5.00
C LEU A 73 0.67 -3.29 5.75
N LEU A 74 -0.41 -3.09 5.02
CA LEU A 74 -1.74 -2.83 5.56
C LEU A 74 -2.69 -3.90 5.06
N HIS A 75 -3.21 -4.69 5.99
CA HIS A 75 -4.23 -5.69 5.73
C HIS A 75 -5.58 -5.07 6.05
N TYR A 76 -6.43 -4.90 5.03
CA TYR A 76 -7.80 -4.47 5.26
C TYR A 76 -8.62 -5.66 5.75
N ARG A 77 -9.27 -5.48 6.91
CA ARG A 77 -10.30 -6.38 7.42
C ARG A 77 -11.59 -5.60 7.59
N GLU A 78 -12.67 -6.17 7.07
CA GLU A 78 -14.02 -5.70 7.38
C GLU A 78 -14.35 -6.16 8.81
N ILE A 79 -14.86 -5.25 9.62
CA ILE A 79 -15.29 -5.56 10.98
C ILE A 79 -16.78 -5.23 10.98
N ASP A 80 -17.61 -6.26 11.14
CA ASP A 80 -19.07 -6.16 11.34
C ASP A 80 -19.41 -5.35 12.60
#